data_AF-X1LR72-F1
#
_entry.id   AF-X1LR72-F1
#
_cell.length_a   1.000
_cell.length_b   1.000
_cell.length_c   1.000
_cell.angle_alpha   90.00
_cell.angle_beta   90.00
_cell.angle_gamma   90.00
#
_symmetry.space_group_name_H-M   'P 1'
#
loop_
_entity.id
_entity.type
_entity.pdbx_description
1 polymer ?
#
loop_
_entity_poly.entity_id
_entity_poly.type
_entity_poly.pdbx_seq_one_letter_code
_entity_poly.pdbx_strand_id
1 'polypeptide(L)' 'MYLSRTKVVPGEGNNKSKVMFIGEAPGEEEDLKGRPFVGKAGQLLTKIL' A
#
# COMPACT_ATOMS: atom_id res chain seq x y z
N MET A 1 -2.24 2.68 16.77
CA MET A 1 -1.83 2.85 15.35
C MET A 1 -0.73 3.88 15.14
N TYR A 2 -0.77 5.11 15.69
CA TYR A 2 0.38 6.04 15.53
C TYR A 2 1.64 5.61 16.30
N LEU A 3 1.46 5.11 17.53
CA LEU A 3 2.55 4.80 18.44
C LEU A 3 3.36 3.54 18.06
N SER A 4 2.84 2.69 17.18
CA SER A 4 3.41 1.39 16.85
C SER A 4 3.81 1.23 15.38
N ARG A 5 3.56 2.25 14.54
CA ARG A 5 3.91 2.21 13.11
C ARG A 5 5.33 2.70 12.90
N THR A 6 6.07 2.08 11.99
CA THR A 6 7.41 2.53 11.60
C THR A 6 7.30 3.72 10.66
N LYS A 7 6.39 3.66 9.67
CA LYS A 7 6.20 4.74 8.69
C LYS A 7 4.73 4.97 8.41
N VAL A 8 4.44 6.18 7.94
CA VAL A 8 3.15 6.45 7.31
C VAL A 8 3.19 5.86 5.91
N VAL A 9 2.08 5.25 5.49
CA VAL A 9 1.91 4.70 4.14
C VAL A 9 0.83 5.52 3.44
N PRO A 10 1.19 6.64 2.80
CA PRO A 10 0.24 7.38 1.97
C PRO A 10 -0.11 6.57 0.70
N GLY A 11 -1.23 6.91 0.07
CA GLY A 11 -1.53 6.41 -1.27
C GLY A 11 -0.50 6.90 -2.29
N GLU A 12 -0.19 6.06 -3.28
CA GLU A 12 0.68 6.41 -4.41
C GLU A 12 0.00 6.04 -5.73
N GLY A 13 0.31 6.77 -6.81
CA GLY A 13 -0.23 6.47 -8.14
C GLY A 13 -0.32 7.69 -9.06
N ASN A 14 -0.89 7.48 -10.24
CA ASN A 14 -1.14 8.53 -11.21
C ASN A 14 -2.37 9.36 -10.79
N ASN A 15 -2.18 10.67 -10.59
CA ASN A 15 -3.27 11.59 -10.21
C ASN A 15 -4.37 11.76 -11.28
N LYS A 16 -4.13 11.30 -12.51
CA LYS A 16 -5.12 11.24 -13.61
C LYS A 16 -5.74 9.86 -13.79
N SER A 17 -5.44 8.90 -12.91
CA SER A 17 -6.04 7.57 -12.99
C SER A 17 -7.57 7.65 -12.83
N LYS A 18 -8.30 6.87 -13.63
CA LYS A 18 -9.76 6.74 -13.51
C LYS A 18 -10.17 5.73 -12.43
N VAL A 19 -9.23 4.93 -11.95
CA VAL A 19 -9.45 3.84 -10.99
C VAL A 19 -8.51 4.03 -9.80
N MET A 20 -9.03 3.83 -8.60
CA MET A 20 -8.29 3.85 -7.34
C MET A 20 -8.54 2.53 -6.59
N PHE A 21 -7.46 1.89 -6.13
CA PHE A 21 -7.53 0.71 -5.28
C PHE A 21 -7.37 1.12 -3.81
N ILE A 22 -8.26 0.66 -2.95
CA ILE A 22 -8.26 0.94 -1.51
C ILE A 22 -8.16 -0.39 -0.76
N GLY A 23 -7.11 -0.55 0.03
CA GLY A 23 -6.92 -1.69 0.92
C GLY A 23 -7.43 -1.40 2.33
N GLU A 24 -7.32 -2.38 3.23
CA GLU A 24 -7.77 -2.24 4.62
C GLU A 24 -6.80 -1.39 5.46
N ALA A 25 -5.55 -1.82 5.58
CA ALA A 25 -4.49 -1.15 6.34
C ALA A 25 -3.10 -1.57 5.81
N PRO A 26 -2.03 -0.82 6.14
CA PRO A 26 -0.66 -1.23 5.84
C PRO A 26 -0.29 -2.54 6.55
N GLY A 27 0.30 -3.49 5.81
CA GLY A 27 0.95 -4.66 6.38
C GLY A 27 2.38 -4.36 6.83
N GLU A 28 3.11 -5.40 7.26
CA GLU A 28 4.49 -5.29 7.74
C GLU A 28 5.43 -4.69 6.68
N GLU A 29 5.39 -5.21 5.45
CA GLU A 29 6.26 -4.70 4.39
C GLU A 29 5.91 -3.26 4.00
N GLU A 30 4.63 -2.92 3.97
CA GLU A 30 4.15 -1.56 3.71
C GLU A 30 4.62 -0.60 4.81
N ASP A 31 4.50 -0.97 6.09
CA ASP A 31 4.95 -0.16 7.24
C ASP A 31 6.47 0.05 7.23
N LEU A 32 7.24 -0.99 6.89
CA LEU A 32 8.70 -0.88 6.77
C LEU A 32 9.13 -0.01 5.58
N LYS A 33 8.44 -0.12 4.44
CA LYS A 33 8.82 0.57 3.19
C LYS A 33 8.17 1.95 3.03
N GLY A 34 7.07 2.23 3.72
CA GLY A 34 6.31 3.47 3.57
C GLY A 34 5.50 3.54 2.28
N ARG A 35 5.22 2.41 1.63
CA ARG A 35 4.56 2.32 0.31
C ARG A 35 3.43 1.29 0.33
N PRO A 36 2.28 1.55 -0.29
CA PRO A 36 1.15 0.62 -0.26
C PRO A 36 1.34 -0.55 -1.24
N PHE A 37 0.75 -1.70 -0.93
CA PHE A 37 0.71 -2.89 -1.80
C PHE A 37 2.08 -3.41 -2.27
N VAL A 38 3.08 -3.41 -1.39
CA VAL A 38 4.45 -3.89 -1.71
C VAL A 38 4.74 -5.30 -1.21
N GLY A 39 3.94 -5.81 -0.26
CA GLY A 39 4.04 -7.16 0.26
C GLY A 39 3.41 -8.22 -0.64
N LYS A 40 3.32 -9.46 -0.14
CA LYS A 40 2.83 -10.62 -0.92
C LYS A 40 1.45 -10.40 -1.56
N ALA A 41 0.51 -9.80 -0.82
CA ALA A 41 -0.82 -9.50 -1.33
C ALA A 41 -0.79 -8.46 -2.46
N GLY A 42 0.06 -7.43 -2.35
CA GLY A 42 0.23 -6.43 -3.39
C GLY A 42 0.93 -6.96 -4.65
N GLN A 43 1.89 -7.88 -4.48
CA GLN A 43 2.49 -8.61 -5.61
C GLN A 43 1.46 -9.47 -6.34
N LEU A 44 0.53 -10.10 -5.61
CA LEU A 44 -0.57 -10.85 -6.23
C LEU A 44 -1.53 -9.91 -6.97
N LEU A 45 -1.92 -8.78 -6.36
CA LEU A 45 -2.74 -7.76 -7.01
C LEU A 45 -2.11 -7.31 -8.33
N THR A 46 -0.81 -7.03 -8.32
CA THR A 46 -0.05 -6.63 -9.52
C THR A 46 -0.07 -7.70 -10.62
N LYS A 47 -0.17 -8.98 -10.27
CA LYS A 47 -0.25 -10.08 -11.27
C LYS A 47 -1.64 -10.27 -11.87
N ILE A 48 -2.68 -9.80 -11.20
CA ILE A 48 -4.08 -9.97 -11.62
C ILE A 48 -4.54 -8.78 -12.49
N LEU A 49 -3.89 -7.63 -12.34
CA LEU A 49 -4.10 -6.43 -13.15
C LEU A 49 -3.33 -6.49 -14.48
#